data_AF-D4DH93-F1
#
_entry.id   AF-D4DH93-F1
#
_cell.length_a   1.000
_cell.length_b   1.000
_cell.length_c   1.000
_cell.angle_alpha   90.00
_cell.angle_beta   90.00
_cell.angle_gamma   90.00
#
_symmetry.space_group_name_H-M   'P 1'
#
loop_
_entity.id
_entity.type
_entity.pdbx_description
1 polymer ?
#
loop_
_entity_poly.entity_id
_entity_poly.type
_entity_poly.pdbx_seq_one_letter_code
_entity_poly.pdbx_strand_id
1 'polypeptide(L)'
;MLPVNETYGPWPSSGEIDLVETRGNDVDYPAGGRDIMSSSLHWGPTPETDSFWRSTRGRALRRTDFSKGFHTFGIEWSKDYLFTYIDSPLQQVLFWSFDKDQTMWQKGHYEGVAVNSSLVKDPWSQTGNPNTPFDQPFFLILNVAVGSTNGWFPDGKGGKPWTDVGQAASDFYSST
;
A
#
# COMPACT_ATOMS: atom_id res chain seq x y z
N MET A 1 -4.17 -4.93 5.03
CA MET A 1 -4.63 -5.14 6.43
C MET A 1 -5.15 -3.81 6.93
N LEU A 2 -6.29 -3.78 7.62
CA LEU A 2 -6.88 -2.53 8.12
C LEU A 2 -6.98 -2.51 9.65
N PRO A 3 -6.99 -1.32 10.27
CA PRO A 3 -7.12 -1.18 11.71
C PRO A 3 -8.52 -1.62 12.15
N VAL A 4 -8.61 -2.26 13.32
CA VAL A 4 -9.89 -2.68 13.91
C VAL A 4 -10.79 -1.48 14.19
N ASN A 5 -10.20 -0.35 14.57
CA ASN A 5 -10.88 0.91 14.80
C ASN A 5 -10.17 2.04 14.05
N GLU A 6 -10.93 3.00 13.53
CA GLU A 6 -10.41 4.25 12.96
C GLU A 6 -9.97 5.24 14.06
N THR A 7 -9.10 4.81 14.97
CA THR A 7 -8.68 5.56 16.18
C THR A 7 -8.15 6.97 15.87
N TYR A 8 -7.48 7.14 14.73
CA TYR A 8 -6.85 8.40 14.32
C TYR A 8 -7.64 9.13 13.22
N GLY A 9 -8.85 8.65 12.91
CA GLY A 9 -9.68 9.14 11.81
C GLY A 9 -9.71 8.19 10.61
N PRO A 10 -10.42 8.59 9.54
CA PRO A 10 -10.63 7.75 8.36
C PRO A 10 -9.31 7.40 7.68
N TRP A 11 -9.36 6.42 6.77
CA TRP A 11 -8.20 6.06 5.94
C TRP A 11 -7.61 7.30 5.24
N PRO A 12 -6.26 7.44 5.18
CA PRO A 12 -5.23 6.53 5.68
C PRO A 12 -4.72 6.90 7.08
N SER A 13 -5.39 7.77 7.83
CA SER A 13 -4.89 8.28 9.12
C SER A 13 -4.77 7.19 10.19
N SER A 14 -5.62 6.16 10.13
CA SER A 14 -5.52 4.98 10.99
C SER A 14 -4.66 3.84 10.40
N GLY A 15 -4.07 4.06 9.23
CA GLY A 15 -3.11 3.18 8.57
C GLY A 15 -3.72 2.06 7.73
N GLU A 16 -2.92 1.51 6.82
CA GLU A 16 -3.13 0.25 6.12
C GLU A 16 -1.77 -0.44 5.92
N ILE A 17 -1.74 -1.76 6.08
CA ILE A 17 -0.54 -2.56 5.82
C ILE A 17 -0.83 -3.54 4.69
N ASP A 18 -0.25 -3.31 3.53
CA ASP A 18 -0.31 -4.24 2.41
C ASP A 18 0.85 -5.20 2.48
N LEU A 19 0.52 -6.43 2.90
CA LEU A 19 1.51 -7.50 2.96
C LEU A 19 1.93 -7.92 1.55
N VAL A 20 0.95 -8.11 0.66
CA VAL A 20 1.16 -8.51 -0.73
C VAL A 20 0.10 -7.89 -1.62
N GLU A 21 0.56 -7.18 -2.63
CA GLU A 21 -0.21 -6.85 -3.82
C GLU A 21 0.52 -7.38 -5.06
N THR A 22 -0.22 -8.00 -5.97
CA THR A 22 0.32 -8.52 -7.23
C THR A 22 -0.69 -8.28 -8.35
N ARG A 23 -0.20 -8.12 -9.58
CA ARG A 23 -1.05 -8.10 -10.78
C ARG A 23 -1.22 -9.52 -11.30
N GLY A 24 -2.37 -9.79 -11.92
CA GLY A 24 -2.64 -11.07 -12.58
C GLY A 24 -2.11 -11.15 -14.02
N ASN A 25 -1.68 -10.02 -14.59
CA ASN A 25 -1.19 -9.91 -15.97
C ASN A 25 0.08 -10.74 -16.19
N ASP A 26 0.35 -11.07 -17.46
CA ASP A 26 1.61 -11.72 -17.85
C ASP A 26 2.84 -10.89 -17.47
N VAL A 27 3.99 -11.57 -17.39
CA VAL A 27 5.28 -11.02 -16.92
C VAL A 27 5.82 -9.90 -17.80
N ASP A 28 5.31 -9.76 -19.03
CA ASP A 28 5.63 -8.68 -19.97
C ASP A 28 4.73 -7.45 -19.82
N TYR A 29 3.79 -7.46 -18.86
CA TYR A 29 2.93 -6.31 -18.61
C TYR A 29 3.75 -5.08 -18.19
N PRO A 30 3.56 -3.90 -18.83
CA PRO A 30 4.46 -2.76 -18.65
C PRO A 30 4.59 -2.23 -17.22
N ALA A 31 3.59 -2.45 -16.35
CA ALA A 31 3.60 -2.00 -14.96
C ALA A 31 3.97 -3.12 -13.96
N GLY A 32 4.49 -4.25 -14.45
CA GLY A 32 4.78 -5.45 -13.68
C GLY A 32 3.66 -6.48 -13.76
N GLY A 33 4.02 -7.75 -13.94
CA GLY A 33 3.08 -8.85 -14.04
C GLY A 33 2.97 -9.66 -12.76
N ARG A 34 2.47 -10.88 -12.91
CA ARG A 34 2.36 -11.90 -11.85
C ARG A 34 3.69 -12.41 -11.29
N ASP A 35 4.82 -11.92 -11.79
CA ASP A 35 6.17 -12.17 -11.27
C ASP A 35 6.64 -11.11 -10.28
N ILE A 36 5.89 -10.03 -10.10
CA ILE A 36 6.22 -8.91 -9.20
C ILE A 36 5.14 -8.79 -8.12
N MET A 37 5.59 -8.72 -6.87
CA MET A 37 4.74 -8.32 -5.74
C MET A 37 5.25 -7.02 -5.13
N SER A 38 4.35 -6.26 -4.50
CA SER A 38 4.67 -5.13 -3.63
C SER A 38 4.09 -5.28 -2.22
N SER A 39 4.81 -4.72 -1.25
CA SER A 39 4.30 -4.44 0.08
C SER A 39 4.32 -2.93 0.30
N SER A 40 3.31 -2.42 0.99
CA SER A 40 3.10 -0.99 1.19
C SER A 40 2.60 -0.72 2.61
N LEU A 41 2.89 0.46 3.12
CA LEU A 41 2.20 1.01 4.29
C LEU A 41 1.48 2.26 3.84
N HIS A 42 0.15 2.32 3.94
CA HIS A 42 -0.57 3.58 3.73
C HIS A 42 -0.70 4.31 5.06
N TRP A 43 -0.39 5.61 5.03
CA TRP A 43 -0.44 6.49 6.19
C TRP A 43 -0.42 7.93 5.73
N GLY A 44 -1.23 8.77 6.38
CA GLY A 44 -1.29 10.19 6.09
C GLY A 44 -2.51 10.87 6.72
N PRO A 45 -2.53 12.21 6.81
CA PRO A 45 -3.66 12.95 7.37
C PRO A 45 -4.95 12.83 6.58
N THR A 46 -4.85 12.64 5.26
CA THR A 46 -6.01 12.54 4.34
C THR A 46 -5.69 11.60 3.18
N PRO A 47 -6.71 11.12 2.44
CA PRO A 47 -6.50 10.36 1.20
C PRO A 47 -5.58 11.05 0.18
N GLU A 48 -5.66 12.37 0.05
CA GLU A 48 -4.83 13.16 -0.89
C GLU A 48 -3.37 13.28 -0.44
N THR A 49 -3.09 13.00 0.84
CA THR A 49 -1.77 13.11 1.45
C THR A 49 -1.22 11.75 1.90
N ASP A 50 -1.79 10.68 1.35
CA ASP A 50 -1.29 9.33 1.57
C ASP A 50 0.16 9.19 1.12
N SER A 51 1.01 8.79 2.05
CA SER A 51 2.46 8.64 1.85
C SER A 51 2.88 7.22 1.48
N PHE A 52 1.96 6.36 1.02
CA PHE A 52 2.25 4.97 0.68
C PHE A 52 3.47 4.78 -0.22
N TRP A 53 3.68 5.69 -1.18
CA TRP A 53 4.81 5.64 -2.12
C TRP A 53 6.17 5.73 -1.42
N ARG A 54 6.25 6.33 -0.22
CA ARG A 54 7.48 6.38 0.59
C ARG A 54 7.82 5.01 1.18
N SER A 55 6.79 4.24 1.50
CA SER A 55 6.80 2.95 2.18
C SER A 55 6.43 1.78 1.26
N THR A 56 6.44 1.96 -0.06
CA THR A 56 6.21 0.88 -1.03
C THR A 56 7.52 0.25 -1.46
N ARG A 57 7.64 -1.07 -1.39
CA ARG A 57 8.76 -1.82 -1.98
C ARG A 57 8.25 -3.03 -2.72
N GLY A 58 8.90 -3.34 -3.84
CA GLY A 58 8.55 -4.47 -4.69
C GLY A 58 9.68 -5.49 -4.80
N ARG A 59 9.31 -6.74 -5.06
CA ARG A 59 10.24 -7.84 -5.32
C ARG A 59 9.75 -8.69 -6.47
N ALA A 60 10.64 -8.95 -7.42
CA ALA A 60 10.39 -9.82 -8.55
C ALA A 60 10.94 -11.22 -8.31
N LEU A 61 10.20 -12.25 -8.71
CA LEU A 61 10.73 -13.60 -8.86
C LEU A 61 11.44 -13.71 -10.21
N ARG A 62 12.66 -14.28 -10.21
CA ARG A 62 13.42 -14.49 -11.44
C ARG A 62 13.09 -15.86 -12.02
N ARG A 63 12.81 -15.91 -13.33
CA ARG A 63 12.62 -17.16 -14.11
C ARG A 63 11.42 -18.02 -13.68
N THR A 64 10.51 -17.46 -12.88
CA THR A 64 9.24 -18.05 -12.47
C THR A 64 8.27 -16.91 -12.16
N ASP A 65 7.05 -17.22 -11.74
CA ASP A 65 6.07 -16.24 -11.27
C ASP A 65 5.29 -16.79 -10.06
N PHE A 66 4.55 -15.91 -9.37
CA PHE A 66 3.81 -16.27 -8.15
C PHE A 66 2.61 -17.20 -8.42
N SER A 67 2.25 -17.47 -9.69
CA SER A 67 1.18 -18.40 -10.04
C SER A 67 1.65 -19.86 -10.20
N LYS A 68 2.97 -20.11 -10.23
CA LYS A 68 3.53 -21.47 -10.44
C LYS A 68 3.60 -22.33 -9.19
N GLY A 69 3.37 -21.77 -8.00
CA GLY A 69 3.43 -22.52 -6.76
C GLY A 69 3.03 -21.68 -5.55
N PHE A 70 2.94 -22.33 -4.40
CA PHE A 70 2.68 -21.65 -3.14
C PHE A 70 3.94 -20.95 -2.63
N HIS A 71 3.76 -19.76 -2.10
CA HIS A 71 4.78 -18.97 -1.40
C HIS A 71 4.28 -18.60 -0.01
N THR A 72 5.21 -18.39 0.92
CA THR A 72 4.87 -17.87 2.26
C THR A 72 5.12 -16.38 2.31
N PHE A 73 4.07 -15.59 2.51
CA PHE A 73 4.21 -14.16 2.73
C PHE A 73 4.06 -13.86 4.21
N GLY A 74 5.02 -13.15 4.78
CA GLY A 74 5.04 -12.91 6.21
C GLY A 74 5.44 -11.50 6.57
N ILE A 75 5.05 -11.12 7.78
CA ILE A 75 5.30 -9.82 8.39
C ILE A 75 5.86 -10.03 9.78
N GLU A 76 6.84 -9.22 10.14
CA GLU A 76 7.27 -9.02 11.51
C GLU A 76 7.03 -7.56 11.86
N TRP A 77 6.29 -7.32 12.93
CA TRP A 77 5.84 -5.99 13.31
C TRP A 77 5.99 -5.81 14.82
N SER A 78 6.67 -4.73 15.19
CA SER A 78 6.91 -4.33 16.57
C SER A 78 6.71 -2.81 16.72
N LYS A 79 6.89 -2.32 17.94
CA LYS A 79 6.90 -0.88 18.22
C LYS A 79 8.08 -0.12 17.60
N ASP A 80 9.15 -0.83 17.25
CA ASP A 80 10.42 -0.24 16.80
C ASP A 80 10.62 -0.37 15.28
N TYR A 81 10.02 -1.38 14.64
CA TYR A 81 10.10 -1.60 13.19
C TYR A 81 8.97 -2.48 12.66
N LEU A 82 8.83 -2.48 11.34
CA LEU A 82 8.01 -3.41 10.56
C LEU A 82 8.80 -3.89 9.33
N PHE A 83 8.76 -5.18 9.04
CA PHE A 83 9.22 -5.69 7.75
C PHE A 83 8.34 -6.81 7.19
N THR A 84 8.31 -6.92 5.87
CA THR A 84 7.63 -8.00 5.14
C THR A 84 8.65 -8.86 4.39
N TYR A 85 8.30 -10.12 4.13
CA TYR A 85 9.18 -11.07 3.45
C TYR A 85 8.43 -12.12 2.62
N ILE A 86 9.17 -12.78 1.72
CA ILE A 86 8.70 -13.90 0.89
C ILE A 86 9.52 -15.15 1.22
N ASP A 87 8.86 -16.27 1.52
CA ASP A 87 9.40 -17.60 1.82
C ASP A 87 10.29 -17.71 3.08
N SER A 88 11.07 -16.69 3.41
CA SER A 88 11.94 -16.66 4.59
C SER A 88 12.17 -15.21 5.03
N PRO A 89 12.31 -14.92 6.34
CA PRO A 89 12.69 -13.59 6.84
C PRO A 89 13.99 -13.02 6.26
N LEU A 90 14.87 -13.86 5.69
CA LEU A 90 16.08 -13.41 4.98
C LEU A 90 15.78 -12.77 3.62
N GLN A 91 14.58 -12.99 3.08
CA GLN A 91 14.11 -12.47 1.81
C GLN A 91 13.13 -11.31 2.04
N GLN A 92 13.61 -10.26 2.70
CA GLN A 92 12.82 -9.06 2.96
C GLN A 92 12.36 -8.38 1.65
N VAL A 93 11.19 -7.75 1.72
CA VAL A 93 10.63 -6.91 0.65
C VAL A 93 10.60 -5.47 1.12
N LEU A 94 9.82 -5.17 2.16
CA LEU A 94 9.73 -3.87 2.80
C LEU A 94 10.37 -3.94 4.17
N PHE A 95 11.15 -2.92 4.53
CA PHE A 95 11.59 -2.66 5.90
C PHE A 95 11.28 -1.19 6.22
N TRP A 96 10.71 -0.94 7.39
CA TRP A 96 10.37 0.39 7.89
C TRP A 96 10.75 0.50 9.37
N SER A 97 11.55 1.52 9.72
CA SER A 97 11.92 1.81 11.10
C SER A 97 11.01 2.88 11.71
N PHE A 98 10.64 2.68 12.97
CA PHE A 98 9.94 3.67 13.79
C PHE A 98 10.97 4.38 14.69
N ASP A 99 11.70 5.33 14.11
CA ASP A 99 12.80 6.01 14.79
C ASP A 99 12.29 6.83 15.97
N LYS A 100 12.94 6.69 17.14
CA LYS A 100 12.47 7.29 18.40
C LYS A 100 12.41 8.81 18.40
N ASP A 101 13.20 9.44 17.53
CA ASP A 101 13.34 10.88 17.36
C ASP A 101 12.52 11.42 16.17
N GLN A 102 11.81 10.56 15.44
CA GLN A 102 11.04 10.97 14.27
C GLN A 102 9.64 10.33 14.20
N THR A 103 8.60 11.16 14.26
CA THR A 103 7.21 10.71 14.08
C THR A 103 6.88 10.44 12.61
N MET A 104 5.82 9.67 12.36
CA MET A 104 5.30 9.52 11.00
C MET A 104 4.88 10.87 10.40
N TRP A 105 4.37 11.81 11.19
CA TRP A 105 4.08 13.19 10.73
C TRP A 105 5.31 13.85 10.09
N GLN A 106 6.45 13.75 10.77
CA GLN A 106 7.72 14.30 10.29
C GLN A 106 8.26 13.53 9.08
N LYS A 107 8.14 12.20 9.06
CA LYS A 107 8.52 11.37 7.89
C LYS A 107 7.70 11.71 6.65
N GLY A 108 6.44 12.14 6.82
CA GLY A 108 5.55 12.51 5.73
C GLY A 108 5.78 13.91 5.19
N HIS A 109 6.50 14.75 5.94
CA HIS A 109 6.68 16.18 5.67
C HIS A 109 5.35 16.94 5.55
N TYR A 110 4.42 16.68 6.48
CA TYR A 110 3.07 17.28 6.44
C TYR A 110 3.00 18.71 7.00
N GLU A 111 4.06 19.18 7.65
CA GLU A 111 4.13 20.56 8.14
C GLU A 111 3.94 21.56 6.98
N GLY A 112 2.93 22.42 7.10
CA GLY A 112 2.61 23.41 6.07
C GLY A 112 1.92 22.86 4.81
N VAL A 113 1.62 21.56 4.74
CA VAL A 113 0.83 20.99 3.64
C VAL A 113 -0.62 21.48 3.74
N ALA A 114 -1.19 21.89 2.60
CA ALA A 114 -2.58 22.30 2.50
C ALA A 114 -3.33 21.43 1.49
N VAL A 115 -4.54 21.01 1.87
CA VAL A 115 -5.49 20.31 1.01
C VAL A 115 -6.75 21.17 0.93
N ASN A 116 -7.25 21.42 -0.28
CA ASN A 116 -8.44 22.26 -0.51
C ASN A 116 -8.37 23.63 0.21
N SER A 117 -7.22 24.30 0.10
CA SER A 117 -6.94 25.60 0.73
C SER A 117 -6.97 25.62 2.26
N SER A 118 -6.91 24.46 2.91
CA SER A 118 -6.85 24.32 4.37
C SER A 118 -5.61 23.55 4.79
N LEU A 119 -4.92 24.00 5.84
CA LEU A 119 -3.79 23.25 6.40
C LEU A 119 -4.24 21.90 6.94
N VAL A 120 -3.50 20.85 6.62
CA VAL A 120 -3.73 19.53 7.20
C VAL A 120 -3.38 19.58 8.69
N LYS A 121 -4.19 18.91 9.52
CA LYS A 121 -3.96 18.81 10.96
C LYS A 121 -3.26 17.50 11.26
N ASP A 122 -2.36 17.49 12.24
CA ASP A 122 -1.70 16.27 12.69
C ASP A 122 -2.67 15.36 13.47
N PRO A 123 -3.09 14.22 12.90
CA PRO A 123 -4.01 13.29 13.56
C PRO A 123 -3.35 12.47 14.67
N TRP A 124 -2.03 12.54 14.82
CA TRP A 124 -1.22 11.70 15.70
C TRP A 124 -0.56 12.46 16.86
N SER A 125 -0.66 13.80 16.85
CA SER A 125 -0.02 14.72 17.80
C SER A 125 -0.27 14.40 19.28
N GLN A 126 -1.38 13.74 19.61
CA GLN A 126 -1.77 13.32 20.96
C GLN A 126 -1.02 12.07 21.47
N THR A 127 -0.38 11.30 20.60
CA THR A 127 0.21 10.00 20.97
C THR A 127 1.64 10.12 21.48
N GLY A 128 2.45 10.95 20.82
CA GLY A 128 3.90 11.00 21.05
C GLY A 128 4.64 9.73 20.61
N ASN A 129 3.97 8.77 19.98
CA ASN A 129 4.57 7.50 19.57
C ASN A 129 5.14 7.60 18.14
N PRO A 130 6.36 7.10 17.89
CA PRO A 130 6.96 7.12 16.55
C PRO A 130 6.31 6.12 15.58
N ASN A 131 5.64 5.08 16.10
CA ASN A 131 5.00 4.05 15.29
C ASN A 131 3.52 4.32 14.97
N THR A 132 2.93 5.44 15.44
CA THR A 132 1.56 5.84 15.07
C THR A 132 1.47 6.10 13.56
N PRO A 133 0.54 5.48 12.79
CA PRO A 133 -0.68 4.80 13.25
C PRO A 133 -0.60 3.26 13.38
N PHE A 134 0.56 2.67 13.16
CA PHE A 134 0.82 1.23 13.31
C PHE A 134 1.10 0.84 14.78
N ASP A 135 0.26 1.34 15.68
CA ASP A 135 0.28 1.09 17.11
C ASP A 135 -1.09 0.63 17.65
N GLN A 136 -2.03 0.32 16.76
CA GLN A 136 -3.37 -0.21 17.06
C GLN A 136 -3.54 -1.64 16.55
N PRO A 137 -4.53 -2.42 17.01
CA PRO A 137 -4.84 -3.74 16.45
C PRO A 137 -5.35 -3.65 14.99
N PHE A 138 -4.93 -4.59 14.14
CA PHE A 138 -5.35 -4.71 12.74
C PHE A 138 -6.01 -6.08 12.47
N PHE A 139 -6.90 -6.14 11.49
CA PHE A 139 -7.46 -7.38 10.96
C PHE A 139 -6.95 -7.67 9.54
N LEU A 140 -6.98 -8.96 9.17
CA LEU A 140 -6.56 -9.43 7.85
C LEU A 140 -7.67 -9.24 6.81
N ILE A 141 -7.27 -8.87 5.60
CA ILE A 141 -8.12 -8.82 4.42
C ILE A 141 -7.44 -9.66 3.35
N LEU A 142 -8.22 -10.57 2.76
CA LEU A 142 -7.80 -11.38 1.63
C LEU A 142 -8.87 -11.21 0.55
N ASN A 143 -8.47 -10.71 -0.61
CA ASN A 143 -9.35 -10.53 -1.74
C ASN A 143 -8.62 -10.78 -3.06
N VAL A 144 -9.41 -10.95 -4.12
CA VAL A 144 -8.96 -10.92 -5.51
C VAL A 144 -9.79 -9.86 -6.21
N ALA A 145 -9.16 -8.73 -6.56
CA ALA A 145 -9.84 -7.63 -7.24
C ALA A 145 -9.80 -7.82 -8.78
N VAL A 146 -10.81 -7.28 -9.46
CA VAL A 146 -10.88 -7.25 -10.93
C VAL A 146 -11.03 -5.79 -11.37
N GLY A 147 -10.00 -5.27 -12.04
CA GLY A 147 -9.95 -3.89 -12.49
C GLY A 147 -9.56 -2.89 -11.41
N SER A 148 -9.30 -1.65 -11.82
CA SER A 148 -9.04 -0.49 -10.96
C SER A 148 -9.10 0.81 -11.79
N THR A 149 -9.42 1.93 -11.14
CA THR A 149 -9.37 3.29 -11.71
C THR A 149 -8.36 4.21 -11.02
N ASN A 150 -7.48 3.67 -10.18
CA ASN A 150 -6.53 4.44 -9.37
C ASN A 150 -5.11 4.50 -9.98
N GLY A 151 -4.95 4.18 -11.27
CA GLY A 151 -3.65 4.10 -11.93
C GLY A 151 -2.89 2.78 -11.72
N TRP A 152 -3.43 1.83 -10.94
CA TRP A 152 -2.82 0.50 -10.77
C TRP A 152 -2.59 -0.22 -12.11
N PHE A 153 -3.51 -0.03 -13.05
CA PHE A 153 -3.37 -0.41 -14.46
C PHE A 153 -3.26 0.87 -15.29
N PRO A 154 -2.08 1.20 -15.88
CA PRO A 154 -1.94 2.45 -16.63
C PRO A 154 -2.84 2.50 -17.87
N ASP A 155 -3.43 3.67 -18.11
CA ASP A 155 -4.24 3.91 -19.31
C ASP A 155 -3.44 3.66 -20.60
N GLY A 156 -4.09 3.00 -21.57
CA GLY A 156 -3.50 2.68 -22.87
C GLY A 156 -2.41 1.61 -22.83
N LYS A 157 -2.25 0.86 -21.73
CA LYS A 157 -1.26 -0.23 -21.60
C LYS A 157 -1.90 -1.60 -21.46
N GLY A 158 -1.24 -2.61 -22.06
CA GLY A 158 -1.60 -4.03 -21.99
C GLY A 158 -3.06 -4.34 -22.29
N GLY A 159 -3.64 -3.64 -23.28
CA GLY A 159 -5.01 -3.88 -23.74
C GLY A 159 -6.10 -3.51 -22.73
N LYS A 160 -5.82 -2.68 -21.72
CA LYS A 160 -6.81 -2.18 -20.76
C LYS A 160 -8.01 -1.56 -21.50
N PRO A 161 -9.23 -2.13 -21.40
CA PRO A 161 -10.38 -1.69 -22.20
C PRO A 161 -11.14 -0.50 -21.60
N TRP A 162 -10.73 -0.01 -20.43
CA TRP A 162 -11.30 1.18 -19.79
C TRP A 162 -10.23 2.25 -19.50
N THR A 163 -10.66 3.48 -19.24
CA THR A 163 -9.81 4.56 -18.71
C THR A 163 -10.08 4.80 -17.23
N ASP A 164 -9.11 5.36 -16.50
CA ASP A 164 -9.28 5.70 -15.08
C ASP A 164 -10.37 6.76 -14.84
N VAL A 165 -10.67 7.55 -15.88
CA VAL A 165 -11.78 8.51 -15.90
C VAL A 165 -12.95 7.92 -16.72
N GLY A 166 -14.19 8.15 -16.31
CA GLY A 166 -15.38 7.79 -17.09
C GLY A 166 -16.14 6.58 -16.55
N GLN A 167 -16.65 5.73 -17.46
CA GLN A 167 -17.56 4.62 -17.14
C GLN A 167 -16.85 3.26 -17.18
N ALA A 168 -15.78 3.12 -16.39
CA ALA A 168 -14.86 1.99 -16.47
C ALA A 168 -15.53 0.60 -16.42
N ALA A 169 -16.54 0.42 -15.57
CA ALA A 169 -17.26 -0.85 -15.47
C ALA A 169 -18.06 -1.18 -16.75
N SER A 170 -18.67 -0.18 -17.38
CA SER A 170 -19.41 -0.34 -18.64
C SER A 170 -18.47 -0.65 -19.80
N ASP A 171 -17.35 0.06 -19.87
CA ASP A 171 -16.34 -0.14 -20.91
C ASP A 171 -15.72 -1.55 -20.81
N PHE A 172 -15.41 -1.99 -19.58
CA PHE A 172 -14.94 -3.35 -19.32
C PHE A 172 -15.96 -4.40 -19.76
N TYR A 173 -17.23 -4.26 -19.36
CA TYR A 173 -18.29 -5.20 -19.73
C TYR A 173 -18.52 -5.27 -21.24
N SER A 174 -18.38 -4.15 -21.95
CA SER A 174 -18.60 -4.08 -23.40
C SER A 174 -17.43 -4.60 -24.23
N SER A 175 -16.29 -4.94 -23.59
CA SER A 175 -15.05 -5.36 -24.26
C SER A 175 -14.92 -6.88 -24.44
N THR A 176 -15.86 -7.66 -23.91
CA THR A 176 -15.88 -9.13 -23.98
C THR A 176 -16.43 -9.67 -25.30
#